data_AF-A0A4U3MAN7-F1
#
_entry.id   AF-A0A4U3MAN7-F1
#
_cell.length_a   1.000
_cell.length_b   1.000
_cell.length_c   1.000
_cell.angle_alpha   90.00
_cell.angle_beta   90.00
_cell.angle_gamma   90.00
#
_symmetry.space_group_name_H-M   'P 1'
#
loop_
_entity.id
_entity.type
_entity.pdbx_description
1 polymer ?
#
loop_
_entity_poly.entity_id
_entity_poly.type
_entity_poly.pdbx_seq_one_letter_code
_entity_poly.pdbx_strand_id
1 'polypeptide(L)' 'MNKKKLVRITKVEPNRLYAKDLETKEELMLEVDEVIAEDFQRILKEKHQFGEGVFMTREEFLNG' A
#
# COMPACT_ATOMS: atom_id res chain seq x y z
N MET A 1 0.44 13.27 20.31
CA MET A 1 -0.11 12.99 18.96
C MET A 1 0.53 11.70 18.47
N ASN A 2 -0.21 10.59 18.43
CA ASN A 2 0.26 9.39 17.74
C ASN A 2 0.43 9.76 16.27
N LYS A 3 1.67 9.93 15.80
CA LYS A 3 1.96 9.99 14.38
C LYS A 3 1.51 8.63 13.84
N LYS A 4 0.34 8.58 13.21
CA LYS A 4 -0.11 7.37 12.50
C LYS A 4 1.00 7.05 11.50
N LYS A 5 1.69 5.92 11.70
CA LYS A 5 2.79 5.51 10.83
C LYS A 5 2.18 5.22 9.47
N LEU A 6 2.43 6.09 8.49
CA LEU A 6 1.86 5.96 7.15
C LEU A 6 2.81 5.19 6.24
N VAL A 7 2.22 4.34 5.41
CA VAL A 7 2.90 3.62 4.34
C VAL A 7 2.29 4.05 3.01
N ARG A 8 3.11 4.12 1.96
CA ARG A 8 2.66 4.37 0.59
C ARG A 8 2.76 3.10 -0.21
N ILE A 9 1.67 2.65 -0.84
CA ILE A 9 1.73 1.53 -1.78
C ILE A 9 2.63 1.91 -2.96
N THR A 10 3.63 1.08 -3.24
CA THR A 10 4.62 1.31 -4.30
C THR A 10 4.43 0.37 -5.47
N LYS A 11 4.00 -0.86 -5.21
CA LYS A 11 3.82 -1.90 -6.22
C LYS A 11 2.74 -2.88 -5.78
N VAL A 12 2.04 -3.45 -6.76
CA VAL A 12 1.05 -4.51 -6.56
C VAL A 12 1.40 -5.65 -7.50
N GLU A 13 1.41 -6.86 -6.99
CA GLU A 13 1.55 -8.12 -7.73
C GLU A 13 0.35 -9.03 -7.42
N PRO A 14 0.07 -10.08 -8.22
CA PRO A 14 -1.18 -10.84 -8.14
C PRO A 14 -1.58 -11.37 -6.76
N ASN A 15 -0.65 -11.54 -5.81
CA ASN A 15 -0.98 -11.93 -4.42
C ASN A 15 -0.15 -11.16 -3.40
N ARG A 16 0.40 -9.99 -3.78
CA ARG A 16 1.30 -9.22 -2.92
C ARG A 16 1.10 -7.73 -3.07
N LEU A 17 1.05 -7.05 -1.93
CA LEU A 17 1.14 -5.61 -1.84
C LEU A 17 2.53 -5.22 -1.35
N TYR A 18 3.11 -4.21 -1.98
CA TYR A 18 4.36 -3.60 -1.55
C TYR A 18 4.07 -2.17 -1.13
N ALA A 19 4.57 -1.79 0.04
CA ALA A 19 4.46 -0.45 0.56
C ALA A 19 5.79 0.05 1.06
N LYS A 20 5.98 1.37 1.03
CA LYS A 20 7.12 2.03 1.63
C LYS A 20 6.68 2.80 2.85
N ASP A 21 7.25 2.48 3.99
CA ASP A 21 7.05 3.24 5.22
C ASP A 21 7.65 4.64 5.07
N LEU A 22 6.85 5.67 5.31
CA LEU A 22 7.27 7.04 5.08
C LEU A 22 8.21 7.57 6.18
N GLU A 23 8.19 6.98 7.37
CA GLU A 23 9.01 7.35 8.52
C GLU A 23 10.36 6.64 8.48
N THR A 24 10.33 5.30 8.38
CA THR A 24 11.54 4.45 8.43
C THR A 24 12.18 4.24 7.06
N LYS A 25 11.47 4.55 5.97
CA LYS A 25 11.87 4.27 4.58
C LYS A 25 11.99 2.77 4.25
N GLU A 26 11.57 1.91 5.17
CA GLU A 26 11.51 0.47 5.03
C GLU A 26 10.52 0.07 3.93
N GLU A 27 10.87 -0.97 3.15
CA GLU A 27 9.94 -1.60 2.22
C GLU A 27 9.24 -2.75 2.92
N LEU A 28 7.91 -2.69 2.95
CA LEU A 28 7.03 -3.68 3.54
C LEU A 28 6.37 -4.47 2.41
N MET A 29 6.17 -5.76 2.66
CA MET A 29 5.47 -6.67 1.76
C MET A 29 4.41 -7.40 2.57
N LEU A 30 3.22 -7.51 2.00
CA LEU A 30 2.10 -8.26 2.56
C LEU A 30 1.59 -9.22 1.49
N GLU A 31 1.41 -10.49 1.87
CA GLU A 31 0.71 -11.45 1.03
C GLU A 31 -0.79 -11.26 1.23
N VAL A 32 -1.53 -11.11 0.13
CA VAL A 32 -2.98 -10.89 0.12
C VAL A 32 -3.63 -11.82 -0.90
N ASP A 33 -4.94 -12.02 -0.77
CA ASP A 33 -5.72 -12.70 -1.78
C ASP A 33 -5.69 -11.95 -3.12
N GLU A 34 -5.78 -12.70 -4.22
CA GLU A 34 -5.75 -12.16 -5.58
C GLU A 34 -6.81 -11.08 -5.82
N VAL A 35 -8.00 -11.27 -5.26
CA VAL A 35 -9.11 -10.30 -5.34
C VAL A 35 -8.73 -8.96 -4.69
N ILE A 36 -7.98 -8.99 -3.58
CA ILE A 36 -7.51 -7.78 -2.89
C ILE A 36 -6.41 -7.12 -3.71
N ALA A 37 -5.46 -7.90 -4.22
CA ALA A 37 -4.39 -7.40 -5.09
C ALA A 37 -4.95 -6.71 -6.35
N GLU A 38 -5.94 -7.30 -7.01
CA GLU A 38 -6.59 -6.70 -8.19
C GLU A 38 -7.25 -5.36 -7.86
N ASP A 39 -7.94 -5.26 -6.72
CA ASP A 39 -8.56 -4.00 -6.28
C ASP A 39 -7.52 -2.92 -6.03
N PHE A 40 -6.44 -3.23 -5.32
CA PHE A 40 -5.34 -2.30 -5.10
C PHE A 40 -4.63 -1.92 -6.39
N GLN A 41 -4.50 -2.84 -7.35
CA GLN A 41 -3.93 -2.55 -8.66
C GLN A 41 -4.78 -1.52 -9.42
N ARG A 42 -6.11 -1.66 -9.36
CA ARG A 42 -7.05 -0.69 -9.94
C ARG A 42 -6.92 0.67 -9.27
N ILE A 43 -6.96 0.72 -7.92
CA ILE A 43 -6.84 1.97 -7.15
C ILE A 43 -5.51 2.66 -7.43
N LEU A 44 -4.39 1.91 -7.45
CA LEU A 44 -3.06 2.45 -7.72
C LEU A 44 -2.99 3.06 -9.13
N LYS A 45 -3.56 2.38 -10.13
CA LYS A 45 -3.62 2.86 -11.51
C LYS A 45 -4.47 4.12 -11.64
N GLU A 46 -5.62 4.19 -10.98
CA GLU A 46 -6.49 5.37 -10.97
C GLU A 46 -5.76 6.55 -10.33
N LYS A 47 -5.23 6.38 -9.11
CA LYS A 47 -4.53 7.45 -8.39
C LYS A 47 -3.30 7.96 -9.13
N HIS A 48 -2.54 7.07 -9.77
CA HIS A 48 -1.39 7.45 -10.58
C HIS A 48 -1.77 8.35 -11.78
N GLN A 49 -2.95 8.16 -12.39
CA GLN A 49 -3.41 9.06 -13.47
C GLN A 49 -3.62 10.50 -13.00
N PHE A 50 -3.93 10.68 -11.71
CA PHE A 50 -4.07 12.00 -11.08
C PHE A 50 -2.77 12.51 -10.44
N GLY A 51 -1.66 11.78 -10.56
CA GLY A 51 -0.39 12.09 -9.86
C GLY A 51 -0.46 11.86 -8.34
N GLU A 52 -1.49 11.15 -7.87
CA GLU A 52 -1.69 10.81 -6.46
C GLU A 52 -1.09 9.44 -6.12
N GLY A 53 -0.71 9.25 -4.86
CA GLY A 53 -0.29 7.96 -4.31
C GLY A 53 -1.41 7.31 -3.51
N VAL A 54 -1.32 5.99 -3.30
CA VAL A 54 -2.18 5.26 -2.36
C VAL A 54 -1.47 5.18 -1.02
N PHE A 55 -2.13 5.65 0.04
CA PHE A 55 -1.58 5.71 1.39
C PHE A 55 -2.53 5.05 2.38
N MET A 56 -1.96 4.40 3.38
CA MET A 56 -2.70 3.84 4.51
C MET A 56 -1.80 3.80 5.74
N THR A 57 -2.34 3.44 6.89
CA THR A 57 -1.51 3.22 8.08
C THR A 57 -0.75 1.90 7.97
N ARG A 58 0.41 1.82 8.63
CA ARG A 58 1.21 0.60 8.76
C ARG A 58 0.41 -0.51 9.44
N GLU A 59 -0.47 -0.17 10.37
CA GLU A 59 -1.35 -1.14 11.04
C GLU A 59 -2.41 -1.70 10.08
N GLU A 60 -3.06 -0.84 9.28
CA GLU A 60 -3.99 -1.30 8.24
C GLU A 60 -3.28 -2.19 7.20
N PHE A 61 -2.05 -1.83 6.82
CA PHE A 61 -1.27 -2.62 5.88
C PHE A 61 -0.84 -3.97 6.44
N LEU A 62 -0.52 -4.09 7.73
CA LEU A 62 -0.04 -5.36 8.31
C LEU A 62 -1.17 -6.27 8.81
N ASN A 63 -2.39 -5.77 8.95
CA ASN A 63 -3.57 -6.52 9.39
C ASN A 63 -4.53 -6.88 8.24
N GLY A 64 -4.20 -6.48 7.01
CA GLY A 64 -5.00 -6.72 5.81
C GLY A 64 -4.81 -8.11 5.21
#